data_AF-X1EE80-F1
#
_entry.id   AF-X1EE80-F1
#
_cell.length_a   1.000
_cell.length_b   1.000
_cell.length_c   1.000
_cell.angle_alpha   90.00
_cell.angle_beta   90.00
_cell.angle_gamma   90.00
#
_symmetry.space_group_name_H-M   'P 1'
#
loop_
_entity.id
_entity.type
_entity.pdbx_description
1 polymer ?
#
loop_
_entity_poly.entity_id
_entity_poly.type
_entity_poly.pdbx_seq_one_letter_code
_entity_poly.pdbx_strand_id
1 'polypeptide(L)'
;AKVDQIINFIRKNAEMLTYTPLSKPVCKDADDDHVLASAVSGNVDCLISGDEDLLVLKNFQGLPIIRPGDFWRFEKEKTGL
;
A
#
# COMPACT_ATOMS: atom_id res chain seq x y z
N ALA A 1 -5.06 -18.59 -20.09
CA ALA A 1 -6.22 -17.69 -20.36
C ALA A 1 -5.86 -16.27 -19.91
N LYS A 2 -6.66 -15.23 -20.21
CA LYS A 2 -6.33 -13.79 -19.93
C LYS A 2 -5.83 -13.48 -18.50
N VAL A 3 -6.27 -14.26 -17.51
CA VAL A 3 -5.82 -14.14 -16.11
C VAL A 3 -4.32 -14.36 -15.94
N ASP A 4 -3.74 -15.38 -16.61
CA ASP A 4 -2.30 -15.69 -16.49
C ASP A 4 -1.43 -14.54 -17.02
N GLN A 5 -1.91 -13.84 -18.05
CA GLN A 5 -1.22 -12.68 -18.62
C GLN A 5 -1.19 -11.52 -17.62
N ILE A 6 -2.30 -11.25 -16.92
CA ILE A 6 -2.40 -10.20 -15.90
C ILE A 6 -1.51 -10.54 -14.71
N ILE A 7 -1.56 -11.78 -14.22
CA ILE A 7 -0.72 -12.24 -13.11
C ILE A 7 0.77 -12.07 -13.46
N ASN A 8 1.17 -12.49 -14.67
CA ASN A 8 2.55 -12.35 -15.11
C ASN A 8 2.95 -10.89 -15.28
N PHE A 9 2.06 -10.01 -15.74
CA PHE A 9 2.32 -8.58 -15.84
C PHE A 9 2.58 -7.99 -14.45
N ILE A 10 1.72 -8.26 -13.47
CA ILE A 10 1.88 -7.75 -12.09
C ILE A 10 3.20 -8.25 -11.49
N ARG A 11 3.48 -9.55 -11.56
CA ARG A 11 4.72 -10.14 -11.01
C ARG A 11 5.99 -9.58 -11.63
N LYS A 12 5.96 -9.16 -12.90
CA LYS A 12 7.13 -8.58 -13.58
C LYS A 12 7.36 -7.10 -13.24
N ASN A 13 6.34 -6.40 -12.79
CA ASN A 13 6.38 -4.96 -12.53
C ASN A 13 6.23 -4.62 -11.03
N ALA A 14 6.20 -5.62 -10.16
CA ALA A 14 6.12 -5.46 -8.72
C ALA A 14 7.30 -6.17 -8.04
N GLU A 15 7.69 -5.66 -6.89
CA GLU A 15 8.64 -6.33 -6.01
C GLU A 15 7.89 -7.33 -5.11
N MET A 16 8.35 -8.57 -5.06
CA MET A 16 7.81 -9.61 -4.18
C MET A 16 8.64 -9.66 -2.90
N LEU A 17 8.02 -9.34 -1.77
CA LEU A 17 8.67 -9.30 -0.47
C LEU A 17 7.92 -10.15 0.57
N THR A 18 8.63 -10.53 1.63
CA THR A 18 8.03 -11.02 2.87
C THR A 18 7.90 -9.85 3.85
N TYR A 19 6.85 -9.87 4.67
CA TYR A 19 6.62 -8.84 5.67
C TYR A 19 6.77 -9.40 7.08
N THR A 20 7.09 -8.51 8.03
CA THR A 20 7.02 -8.83 9.46
C THR A 20 5.65 -8.40 9.99
N PRO A 21 4.86 -9.28 10.63
CA PRO A 21 3.57 -8.90 11.20
C PRO A 21 3.69 -7.72 12.19
N LEU A 22 2.63 -6.91 12.27
CA LEU A 22 2.58 -5.81 13.23
C LEU A 22 2.59 -6.35 14.67
N SER A 23 3.18 -5.57 15.58
CA SER A 23 3.24 -5.95 17.00
C SER A 23 1.90 -5.91 17.73
N LYS A 24 0.90 -5.23 17.13
CA LYS A 24 -0.47 -5.13 17.62
C LYS A 24 -1.42 -4.91 16.45
N PRO A 25 -2.70 -5.29 16.58
CA PRO A 25 -3.69 -4.96 15.58
C PRO A 25 -3.87 -3.46 15.42
N VAL A 26 -4.02 -2.99 14.18
CA VAL A 26 -4.20 -1.56 13.85
C VAL A 26 -5.50 -1.32 13.12
N CYS A 27 -5.75 -2.12 12.08
CA CYS A 27 -6.99 -2.06 11.34
C CYS A 27 -8.16 -2.56 12.20
N LYS A 28 -9.37 -2.13 11.84
CA LYS A 28 -10.59 -2.62 12.48
C LYS A 28 -10.79 -4.11 12.20
N ASP A 29 -10.54 -4.51 10.94
CA ASP A 29 -10.36 -5.89 10.57
C ASP A 29 -8.86 -6.25 10.67
N ALA A 30 -8.53 -7.19 11.55
CA ALA A 30 -7.14 -7.62 11.74
C ALA A 30 -6.57 -8.27 10.48
N ASP A 31 -7.42 -8.77 9.59
CA ASP A 31 -6.98 -9.33 8.33
C ASP A 31 -6.38 -8.27 7.41
N ASP A 32 -6.60 -6.96 7.60
CA ASP A 32 -5.98 -5.90 6.77
C ASP A 32 -4.59 -5.47 7.26
N ASP A 33 -4.16 -5.87 8.46
CA ASP A 33 -2.88 -5.46 9.02
C ASP A 33 -1.68 -5.93 8.18
N HIS A 34 -1.84 -7.01 7.41
CA HIS A 34 -0.79 -7.47 6.49
C HIS A 34 -0.48 -6.46 5.38
N VAL A 35 -1.44 -5.61 4.99
CA VAL A 35 -1.24 -4.55 4.00
C VAL A 35 -0.32 -3.48 4.57
N LEU A 36 -0.60 -3.01 5.79
CA LEU A 36 0.24 -2.05 6.51
C LEU A 36 1.64 -2.63 6.78
N ALA A 37 1.72 -3.88 7.24
CA ALA A 37 2.97 -4.57 7.49
C ALA A 37 3.83 -4.71 6.22
N SER A 38 3.20 -5.03 5.09
CA SER A 38 3.86 -5.12 3.78
C SER A 38 4.36 -3.76 3.32
N ALA A 39 3.57 -2.70 3.48
CA ALA A 39 3.97 -1.35 3.09
C ALA A 39 5.19 -0.86 3.90
N VAL A 40 5.21 -1.12 5.21
CA VAL A 40 6.37 -0.82 6.07
C VAL A 40 7.58 -1.65 5.66
N SER A 41 7.41 -2.96 5.46
CA SER A 41 8.52 -3.86 5.09
C SER A 41 9.10 -3.54 3.70
N GLY A 42 8.26 -3.08 2.77
CA GLY A 42 8.65 -2.63 1.44
C GLY A 42 9.20 -1.21 1.39
N ASN A 43 9.24 -0.49 2.52
CA ASN A 43 9.72 0.89 2.62
C ASN A 43 9.13 1.80 1.52
N VAL A 44 7.82 1.68 1.31
CA VAL A 44 7.12 2.41 0.25
C VAL A 44 6.89 3.86 0.67
N ASP A 45 6.65 4.73 -0.30
CA ASP A 45 6.49 6.16 -0.05
C ASP A 45 5.07 6.56 0.36
N CYS A 46 4.10 5.79 -0.10
CA CYS A 46 2.70 5.93 0.24
C CYS A 46 1.99 4.59 0.06
N LEU A 47 0.92 4.38 0.82
CA LEU A 47 -0.05 3.32 0.56
C LEU A 47 -1.25 3.91 -0.19
N ILE A 48 -1.53 3.38 -1.37
CA ILE A 48 -2.71 3.76 -2.15
C ILE A 48 -3.80 2.73 -1.89
N SER A 49 -4.96 3.16 -1.40
CA SER A 49 -6.08 2.25 -1.13
C SER A 49 -7.43 2.88 -1.43
N GLY A 50 -8.39 2.03 -1.84
CA GLY A 50 -9.81 2.36 -1.88
C GLY A 50 -10.57 1.90 -0.65
N ASP A 51 -9.90 1.20 0.27
CA ASP A 51 -10.49 0.65 1.49
C ASP A 51 -10.64 1.72 2.57
N GLU A 52 -11.86 1.92 3.07
CA GLU A 52 -12.15 2.94 4.09
C GLU A 52 -11.52 2.61 5.45
N ASP A 53 -11.36 1.33 5.79
CA ASP A 53 -10.73 0.92 7.06
C ASP A 53 -9.22 1.21 7.06
N LEU A 54 -8.58 1.23 5.90
CA LEU A 54 -7.20 1.71 5.75
C LEU A 54 -7.14 3.25 5.64
N LEU A 55 -8.03 3.85 4.86
CA LEU A 55 -8.02 5.29 4.59
C LEU A 55 -8.32 6.15 5.82
N VAL A 56 -9.13 5.65 6.76
CA VAL A 56 -9.44 6.35 8.01
C VAL A 56 -8.18 6.62 8.86
N LEU A 57 -7.14 5.79 8.70
CA LEU A 57 -5.86 5.96 9.39
C LEU A 57 -5.12 7.21 8.90
N LYS A 58 -5.27 7.57 7.61
CA LYS A 58 -4.59 8.68 6.88
C LYS A 58 -3.07 8.61 6.82
N ASN A 59 -2.43 8.13 7.88
CA ASN A 59 -1.00 7.94 7.99
C ASN A 59 -0.72 6.77 8.95
N PHE A 60 0.31 5.98 8.65
CA PHE A 60 0.78 4.92 9.52
C PHE A 60 2.30 4.96 9.64
N GLN A 61 2.83 5.28 10.82
CA GLN A 61 4.28 5.36 11.06
C GLN A 61 5.03 6.30 10.10
N GLY A 62 4.40 7.42 9.70
CA GLY A 62 4.96 8.35 8.72
C GLY A 62 4.58 8.02 7.28
N LEU A 63 4.07 6.82 6.99
CA LEU A 63 3.57 6.43 5.68
C LEU A 63 2.20 7.06 5.39
N PRO A 64 2.07 7.98 4.41
CA PRO A 64 0.77 8.51 4.02
C PRO A 64 -0.08 7.43 3.34
N ILE A 65 -1.36 7.37 3.72
CA ILE A 65 -2.36 6.49 3.14
C ILE A 65 -3.34 7.36 2.35
N ILE A 66 -3.38 7.17 1.03
CA ILE A 66 -4.07 8.07 0.10
C ILE A 66 -5.02 7.32 -0.81
N ARG A 67 -6.00 8.04 -1.37
CA ARG A 67 -6.90 7.48 -2.37
C ARG A 67 -6.20 7.43 -3.74
N PRO A 68 -6.61 6.51 -4.64
CA PRO A 68 -6.09 6.45 -6.00
C PRO A 68 -6.17 7.79 -6.74
N GLY A 69 -7.26 8.56 -6.54
CA GLY A 69 -7.45 9.87 -7.17
C GLY A 69 -6.49 10.95 -6.68
N ASP A 70 -5.86 10.78 -5.51
CA ASP A 70 -4.93 11.75 -4.93
C ASP A 70 -3.46 11.45 -5.29
N PHE A 71 -3.18 10.26 -5.83
CA PHE A 71 -1.81 9.82 -6.10
C PHE A 71 -1.04 10.75 -7.03
N TRP A 72 -1.69 11.29 -8.08
CA TRP A 72 -1.00 12.20 -9.01
C TRP A 72 -0.46 13.46 -8.32
N ARG A 73 -1.17 14.00 -7.31
CA ARG A 73 -0.72 15.17 -6.54
C ARG A 73 0.45 14.79 -5.67
N PHE A 74 0.34 13.66 -4.98
CA PHE A 74 1.42 13.12 -4.15
C PHE A 74 2.70 12.88 -4.95
N GLU A 75 2.60 12.25 -6.12
CA GLU A 75 3.74 11.99 -7.00
C GLU A 75 4.38 13.30 -7.49
N LYS A 76 3.57 14.27 -7.90
CA LYS A 76 4.05 15.58 -8.34
C LYS A 76 4.82 16.31 -7.23
N GLU A 77 4.22 16.41 -6.04
CA GLU A 77 4.85 17.04 -4.88
C GLU A 77 6.15 16.34 -4.48
N LYS A 78 6.18 15.01 -4.55
CA LYS A 78 7.37 14.21 -4.22
C LYS A 78 8.49 14.38 -5.24
N THR A 79 8.18 14.42 -6.54
CA THR A 79 9.16 14.49 -7.62
C THR A 79 9.65 15.91 -7.90
N GLY A 80 9.04 16.92 -7.27
CA GLY A 80 9.40 18.33 -7.45
C GLY A 80 9.01 18.90 -8.83
N LEU A 81 8.09 18.22 -9.52
CA LEU A 81 7.53 18.64 -10.82
C LEU A 81 6.38 19.64 -10.66
#